data_AF-A0A9R0QP89-F1
#
_entry.id   AF-A0A9R0QP89-F1
#
_cell.length_a   1.000
_cell.length_b   1.000
_cell.length_c   1.000
_cell.angle_alpha   90.00
_cell.angle_beta   90.00
_cell.angle_gamma   90.00
#
_symmetry.space_group_name_H-M   'P 1'
#
loop_
_entity.id
_entity.type
_entity.pdbx_description
1 polymer ?
#
loop_
_entity_poly.entity_id
_entity_poly.type
_entity_poly.pdbx_seq_one_letter_code
_entity_poly.pdbx_strand_id
1 'polypeptide(L)' 'MATAPSKVVVLMAFMAAALSSVSMAAGPAGLQHGFYNSSCPKAEDTVRNVVQGMIRNDPTMGAAFVRLFFHDCLVRT' A
#
# COMPACT_ATOMS: atom_id res chain seq x y z
N MET A 1 15.31 -24.99 38.39
CA MET A 1 16.48 -24.52 37.63
C MET A 1 15.96 -24.01 36.29
N ALA A 2 15.79 -22.70 36.15
CA ALA A 2 15.34 -22.10 34.88
C ALA A 2 16.56 -21.99 33.96
N THR A 3 16.59 -22.74 32.87
CA THR A 3 17.63 -22.63 31.84
C THR A 3 17.40 -21.34 31.06
N ALA A 4 18.43 -20.49 30.98
CA ALA A 4 18.37 -19.27 30.18
C ALA A 4 18.23 -19.65 28.68
N PRO A 5 17.36 -18.97 27.91
CA PRO A 5 17.17 -19.28 26.51
C PRO A 5 18.46 -18.98 25.72
N SER A 6 18.85 -19.92 24.85
CA SER A 6 20.03 -19.78 23.99
C SER A 6 19.84 -18.62 23.00
N LYS A 7 20.92 -17.92 22.62
CA LYS A 7 20.91 -16.73 21.74
C LYS A 7 20.15 -16.98 20.42
N VAL A 8 20.15 -18.22 19.93
CA VAL A 8 19.43 -18.65 18.73
C VAL A 8 17.91 -18.55 18.91
N VAL A 9 17.39 -18.90 20.09
CA VAL A 9 15.96 -18.84 20.41
C VAL A 9 15.49 -17.39 20.45
N VAL A 10 16.34 -16.50 20.99
CA VAL A 10 16.07 -15.05 21.02
C VAL A 10 16.03 -14.49 19.59
N LEU A 11 17.03 -14.80 18.75
CA LEU A 11 17.09 -14.34 17.35
C LEU A 11 15.89 -14.82 16.52
N MET A 12 15.48 -16.08 16.68
CA MET A 12 14.31 -16.63 16.00
C MET A 12 13.02 -15.91 16.42
N ALA A 13 12.87 -15.58 17.71
CA ALA A 13 11.73 -14.81 18.20
C ALA A 13 11.69 -13.39 17.61
N PHE A 14 12.84 -12.72 17.47
CA PHE A 14 12.93 -11.40 16.83
C PHE A 14 12.55 -11.44 15.33
N MET A 15 13.01 -12.44 14.58
CA MET A 15 12.61 -12.60 13.18
C MET A 15 11.11 -12.89 13.03
N ALA A 16 10.55 -13.76 13.88
CA ALA A 16 9.12 -14.07 13.86
C ALA A 16 8.25 -12.82 14.16
N ALA A 17 8.68 -11.99 15.12
CA ALA A 17 8.02 -10.72 15.43
C ALA A 17 8.06 -9.73 14.24
N ALA A 18 9.14 -9.70 13.46
CA ALA A 18 9.27 -8.84 12.29
C ALA A 18 8.37 -9.25 11.11
N LEU A 19 8.04 -10.53 10.96
CA LEU A 19 7.12 -11.02 9.92
C LEU A 19 5.64 -10.86 10.29
N SER A 20 5.33 -10.53 11.54
CA SER A 20 3.94 -10.48 12.06
C SER A 20 3.13 -9.27 11.58
N SER A 21 3.76 -8.28 10.94
CA SER A 21 3.12 -7.02 10.55
C SER A 21 2.59 -6.97 9.12
N VAL A 22 2.66 -8.06 8.33
CA VAL A 22 2.09 -8.09 6.99
C VAL A 22 0.60 -8.40 7.08
N SER A 23 -0.21 -7.37 7.37
CA SER A 23 -1.66 -7.45 7.23
C SER A 23 -2.03 -7.48 5.75
N MET A 24 -2.52 -8.62 5.26
CA MET A 24 -3.22 -8.69 3.98
C MET A 24 -4.63 -8.17 4.21
N ALA A 25 -4.81 -6.86 4.13
CA ALA A 25 -6.14 -6.27 4.05
C ALA A 25 -6.79 -6.78 2.76
N ALA A 26 -7.66 -7.79 2.88
CA ALA A 26 -8.50 -8.24 1.78
C ALA A 26 -9.46 -7.11 1.44
N GLY A 27 -9.21 -6.43 0.33
CA GLY A 27 -10.13 -5.44 -0.22
C GLY A 27 -11.45 -6.09 -0.66
N PRO A 28 -12.43 -5.28 -1.11
CA PRO A 28 -13.62 -5.77 -1.80
C PRO A 28 -13.25 -6.83 -2.84
N ALA A 29 -14.09 -7.87 -3.00
CA ALA A 29 -13.81 -9.02 -3.86
C ALA A 29 -13.24 -8.59 -5.23
N GLY A 30 -12.01 -9.02 -5.55
CA GLY A 30 -11.31 -8.71 -6.80
C GLY A 30 -10.27 -7.58 -6.72
N LEU A 31 -10.17 -6.85 -5.61
CA LEU A 31 -9.10 -5.86 -5.40
C LEU A 31 -7.92 -6.48 -4.66
N GLN A 32 -6.71 -6.28 -5.20
CA GLN A 32 -5.46 -6.73 -4.60
C GLN A 32 -4.35 -5.72 -4.86
N HIS A 33 -3.40 -5.62 -3.93
CA HIS A 33 -2.19 -4.83 -4.14
C HIS A 33 -1.36 -5.43 -5.28
N GLY A 34 -0.82 -4.59 -6.17
CA GLY A 34 -0.06 -5.05 -7.32
C GLY A 34 -0.90 -5.82 -8.36
N PHE A 35 -2.21 -5.52 -8.46
CA PHE A 35 -3.10 -6.12 -9.47
C PHE A 35 -2.52 -6.02 -10.89
N TYR A 36 -1.81 -4.94 -11.20
CA TYR A 36 -1.21 -4.69 -12.52
C TYR A 36 0.21 -5.25 -12.69
N ASN A 37 0.78 -5.96 -11.72
CA ASN A 37 2.19 -6.37 -11.78
C ASN A 37 2.55 -7.22 -13.01
N SER A 38 1.64 -8.07 -13.49
CA SER A 38 1.87 -8.93 -14.65
C SER A 38 1.49 -8.29 -15.98
N SER A 39 0.47 -7.42 -15.99
CA SER A 39 -0.10 -6.84 -17.21
C SER A 39 0.50 -5.47 -17.55
N CYS A 40 0.77 -4.64 -16.54
CA CYS A 40 1.35 -3.31 -16.65
C CYS A 40 2.15 -2.95 -15.39
N PRO A 41 3.37 -3.48 -15.21
CA PRO A 41 4.16 -3.33 -13.98
C PRO A 41 4.51 -1.87 -13.64
N LYS A 42 4.45 -0.96 -14.62
CA LYS A 42 4.77 0.46 -14.44
C LYS A 42 3.53 1.33 -14.19
N ALA A 43 2.34 0.75 -14.08
CA ALA A 43 1.10 1.51 -13.99
C ALA A 43 1.11 2.49 -12.79
N GLU A 44 1.37 1.98 -11.59
CA GLU A 44 1.35 2.78 -10.36
C GLU A 44 2.43 3.87 -10.36
N ASP A 45 3.66 3.55 -10.78
CA ASP A 45 4.76 4.51 -10.87
C ASP A 45 4.50 5.59 -11.92
N THR A 46 3.95 5.22 -13.08
CA THR A 46 3.64 6.16 -14.16
C THR A 46 2.58 7.17 -13.70
N VAL A 47 1.50 6.69 -13.10
CA VAL A 47 0.44 7.55 -12.54
C VAL A 47 1.01 8.48 -11.48
N ARG A 48 1.82 7.95 -10.53
CA ARG A 48 2.48 8.75 -9.49
C ARG A 48 3.32 9.87 -10.08
N ASN A 49 4.18 9.56 -11.06
CA ASN A 49 5.09 10.55 -11.65
C ASN A 49 4.35 11.67 -12.37
N VAL A 50 3.31 11.33 -13.14
CA VAL A 50 2.48 12.31 -13.85
C VAL A 50 1.71 13.19 -12.87
N VAL A 51 1.03 12.59 -11.90
CA VAL A 51 0.23 13.32 -10.89
C VAL A 51 1.13 14.25 -10.06
N GLN A 52 2.31 13.79 -9.65
CA GLN A 52 3.28 14.66 -8.96
C GLN A 52 3.76 15.81 -9.84
N GLY A 53 3.95 15.59 -11.14
CA GLY A 53 4.26 16.66 -12.09
C GLY A 53 3.15 17.72 -12.14
N MET A 54 1.89 17.27 -12.20
CA MET A 54 0.73 18.17 -12.19
C MET A 54 0.61 18.96 -10.89
N ILE A 55 0.80 18.31 -9.73
CA ILE A 55 0.74 18.97 -8.42
C ILE A 55 1.88 20.00 -8.25
N ARG A 56 3.08 19.71 -8.77
CA ARG A 56 4.18 20.68 -8.77
C ARG A 56 3.88 21.92 -9.60
N ASN A 57 3.15 21.75 -10.71
CA ASN A 57 2.74 22.87 -11.57
C ASN A 57 1.56 23.65 -10.97
N ASP A 58 0.59 22.94 -10.38
CA ASP A 58 -0.57 23.53 -9.70
C ASP A 58 -0.90 22.71 -8.44
N PRO A 59 -0.60 23.23 -7.24
CA PRO A 59 -0.86 22.56 -5.98
C PRO A 59 -2.34 22.22 -5.73
N THR A 60 -3.28 22.93 -6.36
CA THR A 60 -4.72 22.70 -6.18
C THR A 60 -5.19 21.37 -6.79
N MET A 61 -4.43 20.83 -7.75
CA MET A 61 -4.74 19.58 -8.44
C MET A 61 -4.81 18.38 -7.49
N GLY A 62 -4.02 18.36 -6.41
CA GLY A 62 -4.07 17.28 -5.42
C GLY A 62 -5.46 17.15 -4.78
N ALA A 63 -6.04 18.27 -4.35
CA ALA A 63 -7.39 18.32 -3.81
C ALA A 63 -8.45 18.01 -4.88
N ALA A 64 -8.24 18.50 -6.11
CA ALA A 64 -9.16 18.25 -7.23
C ALA A 64 -9.27 16.75 -7.57
N PHE A 65 -8.16 16.00 -7.61
CA PHE A 65 -8.18 14.55 -7.88
C PHE A 65 -8.91 13.77 -6.82
N VAL A 66 -8.68 14.09 -5.54
CA VAL A 66 -9.38 13.44 -4.42
C VAL A 66 -10.88 13.73 -4.51
N ARG A 67 -11.26 14.99 -4.77
CA ARG A 67 -12.66 15.36 -5.00
C ARG A 67 -13.27 14.56 -6.14
N LEU A 68 -12.61 14.49 -7.31
CA LEU A 68 -13.10 13.73 -8.45
C LEU A 68 -13.34 12.26 -8.09
N PHE A 69 -12.40 11.61 -7.41
CA PHE A 69 -12.55 10.22 -6.96
C PHE A 69 -13.79 10.02 -6.07
N PHE A 70 -14.04 10.95 -5.14
CA PHE A 70 -15.25 10.92 -4.32
C PHE A 70 -16.52 11.16 -5.14
N HIS A 71 -16.50 12.10 -6.09
CA HIS A 71 -17.65 12.37 -6.96
C HIS A 71 -18.02 11.15 -7.82
N ASP A 72 -17.04 10.42 -8.36
CA ASP A 72 -17.27 9.21 -9.16
C ASP A 72 -17.81 8.03 -8.33
N CYS A 73 -17.37 7.90 -7.08
CA CYS A 73 -17.71 6.76 -6.24
C CYS A 73 -18.99 6.98 -5.40
N LEU A 74 -19.28 8.22 -5.00
CA LEU A 74 -20.42 8.54 -4.14
C LEU A 74 -21.71 8.85 -4.91
N VAL A 75 -21.63 9.16 -6.21
CA VAL A 75 -22.82 9.34 -7.06
C VAL A 75 -23.18 7.99 -7.70
N ARG A 76 -23.64 7.05 -6.88
CA ARG A 76 -24.33 5.84 -7.33
C ARG A 76 -25.74 5.84 -6.73
N THR A 77 -26.70 6.33 -7.51
CA THR A 77 -28.13 6.10 -7.28
C THR A 77 -28.54 4.73 -7.79
#